data_AF-A0A6C0BBA2-F1
#
_entry.id   AF-A0A6C0BBA2-F1
#
_cell.length_a   1.000
_cell.length_b   1.000
_cell.length_c   1.000
_cell.angle_alpha   90.00
_cell.angle_beta   90.00
_cell.angle_gamma   90.00
#
_symmetry.space_group_name_H-M   'P 1'
#
loop_
_entity.id
_entity.type
_entity.pdbx_description
1 polymer ?
#
loop_
_entity_poly.entity_id
_entity_poly.type
_entity_poly.pdbx_seq_one_letter_code
_entity_poly.pdbx_strand_id
1 'polypeptide(L)'
;MKKLDYAIRLVFGLVHAIFITLVGFGLALLFPSLTTFMFGLIAFILLPAISLGIGFLCNLCILYVSRGVLDVRKAFQRCWYPAAGIFIVGICVMPFEITQIPLFGDMNMMFGLFLIGNAVTTSLLQVYSGLVIQEFEAGAYSGGSC
;
A
#
# COMPACT_ATOMS: atom_id res chain seq x y z
N MET A 1 -6.17 -15.14 14.40
CA MET A 1 -6.89 -13.86 14.28
C MET A 1 -8.38 -14.07 14.56
N LYS A 2 -9.04 -13.20 15.34
CA LYS A 2 -10.52 -13.21 15.42
C LYS A 2 -11.07 -12.73 14.06
N LYS A 3 -12.15 -13.33 13.55
CA LYS A 3 -12.76 -12.96 12.24
C LYS A 3 -13.02 -11.46 12.10
N LEU A 4 -13.32 -10.78 13.22
CA LEU A 4 -13.54 -9.33 13.29
C LEU A 4 -12.28 -8.49 12.99
N ASP A 5 -11.10 -8.89 13.49
CA ASP A 5 -9.83 -8.16 13.26
C ASP A 5 -9.41 -8.24 11.78
N TYR A 6 -9.65 -9.40 11.16
CA TYR A 6 -9.46 -9.58 9.71
C TYR A 6 -10.39 -8.66 8.90
N ALA A 7 -11.68 -8.63 9.22
CA ALA A 7 -12.66 -7.80 8.52
C ALA A 7 -12.34 -6.30 8.64
N ILE A 8 -11.97 -5.83 9.83
CA ILE A 8 -11.57 -4.42 10.05
C ILE A 8 -10.35 -4.08 9.20
N ARG A 9 -9.32 -4.92 9.20
CA ARG A 9 -8.10 -4.70 8.40
C ARG A 9 -8.37 -4.69 6.90
N LEU A 10 -9.27 -5.56 6.43
CA LEU A 10 -9.68 -5.61 5.03
C LEU A 10 -10.40 -4.33 4.61
N VAL A 11 -11.32 -3.82 5.45
CA VAL A 11 -12.01 -2.54 5.20
C VAL A 11 -11.02 -1.37 5.16
N PHE A 12 -10.12 -1.27 6.15
CA PHE A 12 -9.12 -0.21 6.15
C PHE A 12 -8.08 -0.36 5.02
N GLY A 13 -7.79 -1.58 4.58
CA GLY A 13 -6.99 -1.85 3.38
C GLY A 13 -7.67 -1.34 2.11
N LEU A 14 -8.98 -1.58 1.96
CA LEU A 14 -9.76 -1.06 0.85
C LEU A 14 -9.82 0.47 0.86
N VAL A 15 -10.02 1.08 2.04
CA VAL A 15 -10.00 2.54 2.19
C VAL A 15 -8.63 3.12 1.76
N HIS A 16 -7.53 2.51 2.22
CA HIS A 16 -6.18 2.91 1.82
C HIS A 16 -6.00 2.82 0.30
N ALA A 17 -6.41 1.70 -0.30
CA ALA A 17 -6.36 1.52 -1.74
C ALA A 17 -7.15 2.60 -2.49
N ILE A 18 -8.39 2.90 -2.08
CA ILE A 18 -9.22 3.95 -2.69
C ILE A 18 -8.52 5.31 -2.64
N PHE A 19 -7.97 5.69 -1.48
CA PHE A 19 -7.25 6.96 -1.36
C PHE A 19 -6.04 7.04 -2.29
N ILE A 20 -5.24 5.98 -2.36
CA ILE A 20 -4.07 5.90 -3.25
C ILE A 20 -4.49 5.99 -4.72
N THR A 21 -5.57 5.31 -5.10
CA THR A 21 -6.11 5.38 -6.47
C THR A 21 -6.63 6.78 -6.81
N LEU A 22 -7.36 7.43 -5.90
CA LEU A 22 -7.87 8.79 -6.10
C LEU A 22 -6.73 9.80 -6.22
N VAL A 23 -5.71 9.69 -5.36
CA VAL A 23 -4.51 10.53 -5.43
C VAL A 23 -3.78 10.31 -6.75
N GLY A 24 -3.58 9.06 -7.15
CA GLY A 24 -2.96 8.72 -8.44
C GLY A 24 -3.72 9.34 -9.60
N PHE A 25 -5.04 9.15 -9.64
CA PHE A 25 -5.89 9.71 -10.69
C PHE A 25 -5.87 11.25 -10.71
N GLY A 26 -5.94 11.90 -9.55
CA GLY A 26 -5.83 13.35 -9.43
C GLY A 26 -4.49 13.88 -9.96
N LEU A 27 -3.39 13.19 -9.69
CA LEU A 27 -2.07 13.54 -10.22
C LEU A 27 -2.02 13.37 -11.74
N ALA A 28 -2.63 12.32 -12.30
CA ALA A 28 -2.71 12.15 -13.74
C ALA A 28 -3.54 13.26 -14.43
N LEU A 29 -4.62 13.73 -13.81
CA LEU A 29 -5.43 14.83 -14.33
C LEU A 29 -4.71 16.19 -14.27
N LEU A 30 -3.93 16.43 -13.21
CA LEU A 30 -3.22 17.71 -13.01
C LEU A 30 -1.99 17.86 -13.91
N PHE A 31 -1.41 16.75 -14.36
CA PHE A 31 -0.20 16.74 -15.18
C PHE A 31 -0.39 15.88 -16.44
N PRO A 32 -1.25 16.29 -17.39
CA PRO A 32 -1.57 15.49 -18.57
C PRO A 32 -0.38 15.29 -19.53
N SER A 33 0.70 16.04 -19.36
CA SER A 33 1.95 15.94 -20.13
C SER A 33 3.07 15.23 -19.36
N LEU A 34 2.73 14.40 -18.36
CA LEU A 34 3.67 13.56 -17.63
C LEU A 34 4.46 12.69 -18.61
N THR A 35 5.71 13.08 -18.90
CA THR A 35 6.64 12.19 -19.59
C THR A 35 6.84 10.93 -18.76
N THR A 36 7.17 9.81 -19.39
CA THR A 36 7.39 8.50 -18.74
C THR A 36 8.32 8.59 -17.51
N PHE A 37 9.29 9.51 -17.56
CA PHE A 37 10.20 9.80 -16.45
C PHE A 37 9.53 10.49 -15.25
N MET A 38 8.68 11.48 -15.51
CA MET A 38 7.91 12.18 -14.48
C MET A 38 6.82 11.28 -13.88
N PHE A 39 6.25 10.39 -14.69
CA PHE A 39 5.32 9.36 -14.22
C PHE A 39 6.01 8.40 -13.24
N GLY A 40 7.22 7.97 -13.58
CA GLY A 40 8.08 7.23 -12.67
C GLY A 40 8.26 7.95 -11.35
N LEU A 41 8.75 9.19 -11.33
CA LEU A 41 9.00 9.91 -10.07
C LEU A 41 7.75 9.99 -9.15
N ILE A 42 6.57 10.19 -9.74
CA ILE A 42 5.30 10.21 -8.99
C ILE A 42 4.93 8.81 -8.48
N ALA A 43 5.03 7.79 -9.32
CA ALA A 43 4.75 6.40 -9.00
C ALA A 43 5.71 5.80 -7.94
N PHE A 44 6.99 6.20 -7.97
CA PHE A 44 8.06 5.60 -7.17
C PHE A 44 8.35 6.32 -5.85
N ILE A 45 8.08 7.61 -5.78
CA ILE A 45 8.46 8.41 -4.61
C ILE A 45 7.21 8.95 -3.94
N LEU A 46 6.37 9.65 -4.71
CA LEU A 46 5.24 10.37 -4.14
C LEU A 46 4.16 9.42 -3.63
N LEU A 47 3.76 8.43 -4.42
CA LEU A 47 2.71 7.47 -4.04
C LEU A 47 3.12 6.57 -2.85
N PRO A 48 4.34 6.01 -2.78
CA PRO A 48 4.81 5.30 -1.58
C PRO A 48 4.90 6.20 -0.35
N ALA A 49 5.34 7.46 -0.48
CA ALA A 49 5.40 8.41 0.63
C ALA A 49 4.00 8.75 1.17
N ILE A 50 3.03 8.98 0.28
CA ILE A 50 1.63 9.20 0.65
C ILE A 50 1.04 7.94 1.32
N SER A 51 1.38 6.75 0.80
CA SER A 51 0.95 5.48 1.37
C SER A 51 1.53 5.21 2.76
N LEU A 52 2.74 5.68 3.08
CA LEU A 52 3.27 5.61 4.45
C LEU A 52 2.39 6.39 5.42
N GLY A 53 2.01 7.62 5.05
CA GLY A 53 1.14 8.47 5.87
C GLY A 53 -0.24 7.84 6.07
N ILE A 54 -0.88 7.41 4.99
CA ILE A 54 -2.20 6.75 5.04
C ILE A 54 -2.10 5.43 5.82
N GLY A 55 -1.07 4.62 5.56
CA GLY A 55 -0.82 3.36 6.24
C GLY A 55 -0.63 3.53 7.75
N PHE A 56 0.03 4.59 8.19
CA PHE A 56 0.17 4.93 9.60
C PHE A 56 -1.18 5.25 10.24
N LEU A 57 -1.98 6.11 9.60
CA LEU A 57 -3.33 6.46 10.06
C LEU A 57 -4.26 5.25 10.10
N CYS A 58 -4.29 4.45 9.02
CA CYS A 58 -5.07 3.22 8.96
C CYS A 58 -4.68 2.25 10.09
N ASN A 59 -3.38 2.08 10.38
CA ASN A 59 -2.94 1.21 11.46
C ASN A 59 -3.32 1.73 12.85
N LEU A 60 -3.27 3.05 13.09
CA LEU A 60 -3.77 3.66 14.32
C LEU A 60 -5.27 3.42 14.49
N CYS A 61 -6.07 3.66 13.44
CA CYS A 61 -7.51 3.41 13.46
C CYS A 61 -7.83 1.94 13.70
N ILE A 62 -7.12 1.01 13.04
CA ILE A 62 -7.29 -0.43 13.26
C ILE A 62 -7.01 -0.77 14.73
N LEU A 63 -5.90 -0.31 15.30
CA LEU A 63 -5.55 -0.58 16.70
C LEU A 63 -6.59 -0.01 17.67
N TYR A 64 -7.08 1.20 17.41
CA TYR A 64 -8.13 1.83 18.21
C TYR A 64 -9.45 1.06 18.13
N VAL A 65 -9.93 0.72 16.93
CA VAL A 65 -11.21 0.02 16.74
C VAL A 65 -11.15 -1.43 17.20
N SER A 66 -10.02 -2.13 16.99
CA SER A 66 -9.89 -3.55 17.34
C SER A 66 -9.53 -3.80 18.80
N ARG A 67 -8.82 -2.88 19.46
CA ARG A 67 -8.25 -3.09 20.81
C ARG A 67 -8.56 -1.97 21.81
N GLY A 68 -9.11 -0.83 21.36
CA GLY A 68 -9.34 0.34 22.21
C GLY A 68 -8.05 1.08 22.63
N VAL A 69 -6.92 0.80 21.97
CA VAL A 69 -5.60 1.34 22.35
C VAL A 69 -4.93 2.02 21.16
N LEU A 70 -4.36 3.20 21.39
CA LEU A 70 -3.53 3.91 20.43
C LEU A 70 -2.06 3.58 20.68
N ASP A 71 -1.55 2.53 20.01
CA ASP A 71 -0.13 2.17 20.06
C ASP A 71 0.60 2.69 18.81
N VAL A 72 1.17 3.88 18.94
CA VAL A 72 1.91 4.58 17.87
C VAL A 72 3.10 3.75 17.39
N ARG A 73 3.78 3.05 18.29
CA ARG A 73 4.97 2.24 17.96
C ARG A 73 4.58 1.07 17.07
N LYS A 74 3.51 0.34 17.42
CA LYS A 74 2.98 -0.75 16.59
C LYS A 74 2.41 -0.25 15.27
N ALA A 75 1.82 0.95 15.24
CA ALA A 75 1.33 1.54 14.01
C ALA A 75 2.49 1.84 13.04
N PHE A 76 3.58 2.42 13.54
CA PHE A 76 4.77 2.72 12.75
C PHE A 76 5.47 1.46 12.22
N GLN A 77 5.54 0.39 13.02
CA GLN A 77 6.12 -0.88 12.58
C GLN A 77 5.33 -1.54 11.44
N ARG A 78 4.05 -1.21 11.27
CA ARG A 78 3.15 -1.79 10.24
C ARG A 78 2.94 -0.91 9.03
N CYS A 79 3.27 0.39 9.10
CA CYS A 79 2.88 1.35 8.07
C CYS A 79 3.70 1.22 6.78
N TRP A 80 4.87 0.58 6.82
CA TRP A 80 5.76 0.46 5.66
C TRP A 80 5.34 -0.63 4.67
N TYR A 81 4.59 -1.65 5.11
CA TYR A 81 4.20 -2.78 4.24
C TYR A 81 3.43 -2.33 2.99
N PRO A 82 2.35 -1.52 3.07
CA PRO A 82 1.62 -1.10 1.88
C PRO A 82 2.46 -0.21 0.96
N ALA A 83 3.30 0.66 1.53
CA ALA A 83 4.19 1.54 0.77
C ALA A 83 5.26 0.75 -0.01
N ALA A 84 5.83 -0.28 0.62
CA ALA A 84 6.76 -1.20 -0.05
C ALA A 84 6.08 -1.94 -1.21
N GLY A 85 4.83 -2.35 -1.04
CA GLY A 85 4.05 -2.96 -2.12
C GLY A 85 3.86 -2.05 -3.32
N ILE A 86 3.48 -0.80 -3.10
CA ILE A 86 3.33 0.19 -4.17
C ILE A 86 4.66 0.42 -4.90
N PHE A 87 5.76 0.50 -4.15
CA PHE A 87 7.10 0.62 -4.72
C PHE A 87 7.45 -0.57 -5.62
N ILE A 88 7.18 -1.80 -5.18
CA ILE A 88 7.42 -3.02 -5.95
C ILE A 88 6.55 -3.07 -7.21
N VAL A 89 5.25 -2.78 -7.09
CA VAL A 89 4.33 -2.73 -8.24
C VAL A 89 4.82 -1.71 -9.26
N GLY A 90 5.28 -0.54 -8.80
CA GLY A 90 5.95 0.43 -9.65
C GLY A 90 7.10 -0.21 -10.42
N ILE A 91 8.04 -0.88 -9.73
CA ILE A 91 9.25 -1.43 -10.35
C ILE A 91 8.88 -2.44 -11.43
N CYS A 92 7.83 -3.22 -11.20
CA CYS A 92 7.34 -4.18 -12.18
C CYS A 92 6.71 -3.52 -13.41
N VAL A 93 6.05 -2.36 -13.27
CA VAL A 93 5.36 -1.67 -14.37
C VAL A 93 6.33 -0.78 -15.18
N MET A 94 7.37 -0.20 -14.56
CA MET A 94 8.31 0.72 -15.22
C MET A 94 8.92 0.20 -16.54
N PRO A 95 9.41 -1.06 -16.62
CA PRO A 95 10.06 -1.56 -17.82
C PRO A 95 9.10 -1.62 -19.00
N PHE A 96 7.81 -1.90 -18.75
CA PHE A 96 6.78 -1.94 -19.79
C PHE A 96 6.45 -0.55 -20.32
N GLU A 97 6.50 0.48 -19.48
CA GLU A 97 6.35 1.87 -19.94
C GLU A 97 7.54 2.37 -20.74
N ILE A 98 8.76 2.03 -20.33
CA ILE A 98 9.99 2.47 -21.01
C ILE A 98 10.16 1.80 -22.38
N THR A 99 9.72 0.55 -22.52
CA THR A 99 9.97 -0.25 -23.73
C THR A 99 8.94 -0.04 -24.85
N GLN A 100 7.90 0.79 -24.65
CA GLN A 100 6.81 1.02 -25.63
C GLN A 100 6.41 -0.27 -26.36
N ILE A 101 6.31 -1.40 -25.65
CA ILE A 101 5.98 -2.68 -26.27
C ILE A 101 4.56 -2.53 -26.83
N PRO A 102 4.34 -2.69 -28.15
CA PRO A 102 3.05 -2.42 -28.80
C PRO A 102 1.90 -3.32 -28.31
N LEU A 103 2.19 -4.30 -27.44
CA LEU A 103 1.22 -5.15 -26.78
C LEU A 103 0.41 -4.42 -25.69
N PHE A 104 0.97 -3.34 -25.14
CA PHE A 104 0.32 -2.49 -24.16
C PHE A 104 0.12 -1.12 -24.82
N GLY A 105 -1.10 -0.88 -25.31
CA GLY A 105 -1.48 0.37 -25.98
C GLY A 105 -1.28 1.61 -25.10
N ASP A 106 -1.70 2.77 -25.65
CA ASP A 106 -1.66 4.12 -25.07
C ASP A 106 -1.37 4.19 -23.55
N MET A 107 -0.47 5.10 -23.12
CA MET A 107 -0.05 5.32 -21.72
C MET A 107 -1.15 5.19 -20.64
N ASN A 108 -2.40 5.50 -20.99
CA ASN A 108 -3.60 5.31 -20.17
C ASN A 108 -3.81 3.85 -19.67
N MET A 109 -3.46 2.83 -20.47
CA MET A 109 -3.63 1.42 -20.10
C MET A 109 -2.59 0.96 -19.06
N MET A 110 -1.33 1.40 -19.22
CA MET A 110 -0.25 1.15 -18.25
C MET A 110 -0.53 1.81 -16.92
N PHE A 111 -1.00 3.05 -16.95
CA PHE A 111 -1.43 3.76 -15.76
C PHE A 111 -2.60 3.05 -15.05
N GLY A 112 -3.57 2.56 -15.82
CA GLY A 112 -4.68 1.77 -15.28
C GLY A 112 -4.21 0.49 -14.58
N LEU A 113 -3.28 -0.26 -15.18
CA LEU A 113 -2.68 -1.45 -14.59
C LEU A 113 -1.90 -1.13 -13.31
N PHE A 114 -1.15 -0.04 -13.30
CA PHE A 114 -0.44 0.44 -12.12
C PHE A 114 -1.41 0.79 -10.97
N LEU A 115 -2.50 1.49 -11.27
CA LEU A 115 -3.53 1.84 -10.27
C LEU A 115 -4.23 0.60 -9.71
N ILE A 116 -4.61 -0.36 -10.56
CA ILE A 116 -5.24 -1.61 -10.14
C ILE A 116 -4.27 -2.45 -9.31
N GLY A 117 -3.02 -2.60 -9.78
CA GLY A 117 -1.97 -3.32 -9.08
C GLY A 117 -1.69 -2.76 -7.69
N ASN A 118 -1.65 -1.43 -7.56
CA ASN A 118 -1.52 -0.76 -6.28
C ASN A 118 -2.75 -1.00 -5.40
N ALA A 119 -3.97 -0.85 -5.93
CA ALA A 119 -5.19 -1.04 -5.14
C ALA A 119 -5.27 -2.46 -4.53
N VAL A 120 -4.94 -3.49 -5.33
CA VAL A 120 -4.91 -4.88 -4.87
C VAL A 120 -3.79 -5.09 -3.85
N THR A 121 -2.57 -4.64 -4.17
CA THR A 121 -1.38 -4.83 -3.32
C THR A 121 -1.53 -4.12 -1.98
N THR A 122 -1.97 -2.87 -1.96
CA THR A 122 -2.20 -2.08 -0.74
C THR A 122 -3.27 -2.73 0.13
N SER A 123 -4.37 -3.21 -0.46
CA SER A 123 -5.44 -3.89 0.28
C SER A 123 -4.95 -5.18 0.95
N LEU A 124 -4.21 -6.01 0.21
CA LEU A 124 -3.66 -7.26 0.72
C LEU A 124 -2.60 -7.02 1.79
N LEU A 125 -1.63 -6.14 1.52
CA LEU A 125 -0.52 -5.87 2.44
C LEU A 125 -0.99 -5.18 3.73
N GLN A 126 -2.06 -4.40 3.70
CA GLN A 126 -2.67 -3.88 4.93
C GLN A 126 -3.16 -5.01 5.85
N VAL A 127 -3.73 -6.08 5.27
CA VAL A 127 -4.15 -7.28 6.02
C VAL A 127 -2.94 -8.06 6.52
N TYR A 128 -1.96 -8.32 5.66
CA TYR A 128 -0.75 -9.08 6.01
C TYR A 128 0.16 -8.39 7.04
N SER A 129 0.20 -7.05 7.06
CA SER A 129 0.94 -6.28 8.08
C SER A 129 0.49 -6.61 9.52
N GLY A 130 -0.76 -7.06 9.69
CA GLY A 130 -1.30 -7.51 10.97
C GLY A 130 -0.90 -8.93 11.35
N LEU A 131 -0.79 -9.82 10.37
CA LEU A 131 -0.47 -11.24 10.54
C LEU A 131 0.98 -11.43 10.96
N VAL A 132 1.92 -10.88 10.20
CA VAL A 132 3.37 -11.10 10.40
C VAL A 132 3.83 -10.62 11.77
N ILE A 133 3.34 -9.46 12.23
CA ILE A 133 3.71 -8.94 13.56
C ILE A 133 3.07 -9.75 14.69
N GLN A 134 1.86 -10.28 14.51
CA GLN A 134 1.25 -11.15 15.52
C GLN A 134 2.03 -12.46 15.67
N GLU A 135 2.53 -13.04 14.58
CA GLU A 135 3.37 -14.23 14.60
C GLU A 135 4.74 -13.97 15.23
N PHE A 136 5.36 -12.81 14.92
CA PHE A 136 6.63 -12.42 15.53
C PHE A 136 6.50 -12.15 17.03
N GLU A 137 5.42 -11.50 17.46
CA GLU A 137 5.12 -11.30 18.88
C GLU A 137 4.88 -12.65 19.57
N ALA A 138 4.06 -13.54 18.99
CA ALA A 138 3.80 -14.85 19.57
C ALA A 138 5.07 -15.73 19.67
N GLY A 139 5.93 -15.71 18.65
CA GLY A 139 7.20 -16.42 18.63
C GLY A 139 8.21 -15.90 19.66
N ALA A 140 8.25 -14.58 19.88
CA ALA A 140 9.10 -13.96 20.90
C ALA A 140 8.68 -14.34 22.33
N TYR A 141 7.38 -14.50 22.60
CA TYR A 141 6.88 -14.95 23.90
C TYR A 141 7.06 -16.47 24.11
N SER A 142 7.07 -17.29 23.06
CA SER A 142 7.34 -18.73 23.18
C SER A 142 8.83 -19.08 23.31
N GLY A 143 9.74 -18.21 22.84
CA GLY A 143 11.19 -18.41 22.92
C GLY A 143 11.86 -17.92 24.21
N GLY A 144 11.10 -17.25 25.10
CA GLY A 144 11.62 -16.67 26.35
C GLY A 144 11.59 -17.59 27.57
N SER A 145 11.41 -18.91 27.39
CA SER A 145 11.43 -19.91 28.46
C SER A 145 12.69 -20.76 28.37
N CYS A 146 13.85 -20.15 28.65
CA CYS A 146 15.09 -20.85 29.01
C CYS A 146 15.70 -20.16 30.23
#